data_AF-A0A2W6BLP6-F1
#
_entry.id   AF-A0A2W6BLP6-F1
#
_cell.length_a   1.000
_cell.length_b   1.000
_cell.length_c   1.000
_cell.angle_alpha   90.00
_cell.angle_beta   90.00
_cell.angle_gamma   90.00
#
_symmetry.space_group_name_H-M   'P 1'
#
loop_
_entity.id
_entity.type
_entity.pdbx_description
1 polymer ?
#
loop_
_entity_poly.entity_id
_entity_poly.type
_entity_poly.pdbx_seq_one_letter_code
_entity_poly.pdbx_strand_id
1 'polypeptide(L)'
;MAMLFVVGCGAGAAHRTSTPGRVAPPLEARAIPYQLYTHCGIEWARIKGTFWRAQHPLSDGNGNPPAGWANPFQPGTLTFTNAKTARFTSAAGTVIFDRTDRARPPFICS
;
A
#
# COMPACT_ATOMS: atom_id res chain seq x y z
N MET A 1 -33.49 -65.72 20.05
CA MET A 1 -32.32 -65.58 20.98
C MET A 1 -31.10 -65.14 20.18
N ALA A 2 -29.99 -64.78 20.84
CA ALA A 2 -28.71 -64.27 20.28
C ALA A 2 -28.22 -64.96 18.96
N MET A 3 -27.59 -64.33 17.95
CA MET A 3 -26.68 -63.14 17.80
C MET A 3 -25.19 -63.56 17.61
N LEU A 4 -24.40 -62.70 16.92
CA LEU A 4 -22.96 -62.84 16.56
C LEU A 4 -22.72 -63.74 15.30
N PHE A 5 -21.78 -63.53 14.36
CA PHE A 5 -20.74 -62.50 14.13
C PHE A 5 -20.27 -62.58 12.61
N VAL A 6 -19.29 -61.89 11.99
CA VAL A 6 -18.17 -61.00 12.40
C VAL A 6 -17.94 -59.77 11.46
N VAL A 7 -16.89 -59.71 10.62
CA VAL A 7 -16.32 -58.54 9.90
C VAL A 7 -15.65 -58.94 8.56
N GLY A 8 -15.70 -58.06 7.54
CA GLY A 8 -14.66 -57.93 6.50
C GLY A 8 -15.07 -57.06 5.28
N CYS A 9 -14.17 -56.52 4.45
CA CYS A 9 -12.80 -56.04 4.68
C CYS A 9 -12.29 -55.22 3.46
N GLY A 10 -12.26 -53.88 3.54
CA GLY A 10 -11.66 -52.99 2.52
C GLY A 10 -12.39 -52.90 1.16
N ALA A 11 -12.14 -51.90 0.31
CA ALA A 11 -11.32 -50.70 0.50
C ALA A 11 -12.05 -49.47 -0.06
N GLY A 12 -12.32 -48.48 0.79
CA GLY A 12 -12.80 -47.17 0.33
C GLY A 12 -11.68 -46.45 -0.42
N ALA A 13 -11.88 -46.18 -1.71
CA ALA A 13 -10.94 -45.38 -2.49
C ALA A 13 -10.89 -43.96 -1.89
N ALA A 14 -9.82 -43.66 -1.16
CA ALA A 14 -9.56 -42.32 -0.65
C ALA A 14 -9.24 -41.40 -1.83
N HIS A 15 -10.29 -40.83 -2.43
CA HIS A 15 -10.18 -39.74 -3.39
C HIS A 15 -9.42 -38.60 -2.69
N ARG A 16 -8.13 -38.48 -3.01
CA ARG A 16 -7.29 -37.40 -2.53
C ARG A 16 -7.83 -36.12 -3.15
N THR A 17 -8.70 -35.42 -2.42
CA THR A 17 -9.18 -34.09 -2.75
C THR A 17 -8.00 -33.14 -2.70
N SER A 18 -7.26 -33.05 -3.81
CA SER A 18 -6.16 -32.12 -4.01
C SER A 18 -6.70 -30.72 -3.81
N THR A 19 -6.48 -30.18 -2.61
CA THR A 19 -6.86 -28.81 -2.27
C THR A 19 -6.19 -27.91 -3.30
N PRO A 20 -6.95 -27.14 -4.11
CA PRO A 20 -6.34 -26.23 -5.07
C PRO A 20 -5.42 -25.29 -4.29
N GLY A 21 -4.13 -25.32 -4.62
CA GLY A 21 -3.13 -24.53 -3.90
C GLY A 21 -3.57 -23.08 -3.91
N ARG A 22 -3.80 -22.50 -2.72
CA ARG A 22 -4.23 -21.10 -2.60
C ARG A 22 -3.10 -20.22 -3.14
N VAL A 23 -3.19 -19.88 -4.42
CA VAL A 23 -2.41 -18.80 -5.02
C VAL A 23 -2.74 -17.57 -4.18
N ALA A 24 -1.77 -17.12 -3.39
CA ALA A 24 -1.90 -15.85 -2.71
C ALA A 24 -2.10 -14.78 -3.79
N PRO A 25 -3.05 -13.84 -3.64
CA PRO A 25 -3.17 -12.74 -4.59
C PRO A 25 -1.81 -12.05 -4.72
N PRO A 26 -1.39 -11.64 -5.94
CA PRO A 26 -0.17 -10.85 -6.10
C PRO A 26 -0.25 -9.67 -5.14
N LEU A 27 0.76 -9.51 -4.28
CA LEU A 27 0.76 -8.61 -3.11
C LEU A 27 0.01 -7.30 -3.41
N GLU A 28 -1.28 -7.25 -3.05
CA GLU A 28 -2.10 -6.08 -3.35
C GLU A 28 -1.45 -4.90 -2.66
N ALA A 29 -1.07 -3.90 -3.47
CA ALA A 29 -0.22 -2.79 -3.09
C ALA A 29 -0.88 -1.95 -1.99
N ARG A 30 -0.76 -2.41 -0.74
CA ARG A 30 -1.80 -2.22 0.29
C ARG A 30 -2.16 -0.76 0.45
N ALA A 31 -3.33 -0.41 -0.08
CA ALA A 31 -3.94 0.90 0.06
C ALA A 31 -4.07 1.21 1.56
N ILE A 32 -3.43 2.29 2.00
CA ILE A 32 -3.55 2.79 3.37
C ILE A 32 -3.98 4.27 3.35
N PRO A 33 -4.87 4.70 4.25
CA PRO A 33 -5.12 6.12 4.47
C PRO A 33 -3.82 6.84 4.80
N TYR A 34 -3.62 8.02 4.22
CA TYR A 34 -2.43 8.83 4.40
C TYR A 34 -2.79 10.32 4.41
N GLN A 35 -2.16 11.07 5.31
CA GLN A 35 -2.20 12.53 5.35
C GLN A 35 -0.90 13.02 4.70
N LEU A 36 -0.99 13.45 3.45
CA LEU A 36 0.16 14.03 2.75
C LEU A 36 0.34 15.47 3.23
N TYR A 37 1.54 15.81 3.74
CA TYR A 37 1.87 17.21 4.04
C TYR A 37 2.05 17.98 2.73
N THR A 38 1.41 19.14 2.66
CA THR A 38 1.27 19.95 1.44
C THR A 38 1.63 21.42 1.63
N HIS A 39 1.83 21.88 2.87
CA HIS A 39 1.91 23.30 3.25
C HIS A 39 2.83 24.15 2.36
N CYS A 40 4.05 23.65 2.06
CA CYS A 40 5.04 24.34 1.24
C CYS A 40 5.17 23.74 -0.17
N GLY A 41 4.06 23.23 -0.70
CA GLY A 41 4.08 22.35 -1.86
C GLY A 41 4.36 20.89 -1.49
N ILE A 42 4.57 20.08 -2.53
CA ILE A 42 4.61 18.62 -2.47
C ILE A 42 5.90 18.15 -3.16
N GLU A 43 7.03 18.29 -2.46
CA GLU A 43 8.29 17.65 -2.87
C GLU A 43 8.58 16.38 -2.05
N TRP A 44 8.24 16.35 -0.75
CA TRP A 44 8.68 15.30 0.17
C TRP A 44 7.53 14.70 1.00
N ALA A 45 7.49 13.35 1.05
CA ALA A 45 6.57 12.60 1.91
C ALA A 45 7.34 11.75 2.93
N ARG A 46 6.95 11.81 4.21
CA ARG A 46 7.54 10.99 5.28
C ARG A 46 6.76 9.67 5.44
N ILE A 47 7.12 8.68 4.64
CA ILE A 47 6.43 7.39 4.56
C ILE A 47 7.20 6.34 5.37
N LYS A 48 6.56 5.78 6.41
CA LYS A 48 7.16 4.76 7.31
C LYS A 48 8.53 5.19 7.87
N GLY A 49 8.63 6.45 8.30
CA GLY A 49 9.84 7.06 8.87
C GLY A 49 10.92 7.46 7.85
N THR A 50 10.90 6.91 6.64
CA THR A 50 11.80 7.29 5.52
C THR A 50 11.24 8.52 4.79
N PHE A 51 12.10 9.38 4.24
CA PHE A 51 11.66 10.45 3.32
C PHE A 51 11.70 9.96 1.86
N TRP A 52 10.62 10.21 1.13
CA TRP A 52 10.42 9.87 -0.27
C TRP A 52 10.21 11.17 -1.05
N ARG A 53 10.80 11.29 -2.25
CA ARG A 53 10.71 12.50 -3.07
C ARG A 53 9.68 12.31 -4.18
N ALA A 54 8.87 13.33 -4.45
CA ALA A 54 7.98 13.35 -5.60
C ALA A 54 8.80 13.32 -6.90
N GLN A 55 8.40 12.47 -7.85
CA GLN A 55 9.01 12.43 -9.20
C GLN A 55 8.79 13.75 -9.94
N HIS A 56 7.62 14.37 -9.73
CA HIS A 56 7.26 15.70 -10.19
C HIS A 56 6.75 16.50 -8.99
N PRO A 57 7.60 17.36 -8.38
CA PRO A 57 7.18 18.22 -7.27
C PRO A 57 6.09 19.21 -7.69
N LEU A 58 5.14 19.50 -6.80
CA LEU A 58 3.99 20.37 -7.08
C LEU A 58 3.94 21.55 -6.10
N SER A 59 3.80 22.78 -6.59
CA SER A 59 3.58 24.00 -5.79
C SER A 59 2.84 25.04 -6.63
N ASP A 60 2.30 26.08 -6.00
CA ASP A 60 1.83 27.30 -6.66
C ASP A 60 2.98 28.26 -7.06
N GLY A 61 4.19 28.05 -6.51
CA GLY A 61 5.36 28.92 -6.70
C GLY A 61 5.61 29.92 -5.57
N ASN A 62 4.70 30.08 -4.60
CA ASN A 62 4.81 31.01 -3.47
C ASN A 62 4.96 30.29 -2.12
N GLY A 63 5.49 29.06 -2.12
CA GLY A 63 5.58 28.24 -0.92
C GLY A 63 4.21 27.74 -0.42
N ASN A 64 3.25 27.51 -1.31
CA ASN A 64 1.97 26.85 -1.03
C ASN A 64 1.79 25.61 -1.94
N PRO A 65 0.84 24.71 -1.65
CA PRO A 65 0.43 23.68 -2.61
C PRO A 65 -0.37 24.29 -3.77
N PRO A 66 -0.49 23.58 -4.91
CA PRO A 66 -1.30 24.05 -6.03
C PRO A 66 -2.77 24.24 -5.65
N ALA A 67 -3.46 25.12 -6.38
CA ALA A 67 -4.91 25.32 -6.21
C ALA A 67 -5.69 23.99 -6.28
N GLY A 68 -6.68 23.83 -5.39
CA GLY A 68 -7.47 22.61 -5.25
C GLY A 68 -6.91 21.57 -4.27
N TRP A 69 -5.65 21.70 -3.84
CA TRP A 69 -5.08 20.89 -2.76
C TRP A 69 -5.33 21.54 -1.39
N ALA A 70 -5.66 20.73 -0.39
CA ALA A 70 -5.77 21.21 0.99
C ALA A 70 -4.39 21.58 1.57
N ASN A 71 -4.37 22.51 2.53
CA ASN A 71 -3.19 23.02 3.24
C ASN A 71 -3.52 23.02 4.75
N PRO A 72 -2.68 22.50 5.68
CA PRO A 72 -1.34 21.94 5.48
C PRO A 72 -1.28 20.43 5.16
N PHE A 73 -2.42 19.73 5.12
CA PHE A 73 -2.47 18.31 4.78
C PHE A 73 -3.58 17.99 3.77
N GLN A 74 -3.26 17.15 2.79
CA GLN A 74 -4.24 16.53 1.89
C GLN A 74 -4.54 15.10 2.36
N PRO A 75 -5.79 14.76 2.71
CA PRO A 75 -6.21 13.37 2.92
C PRO A 75 -6.24 12.62 1.59
N GLY A 76 -5.80 11.36 1.61
CA GLY A 76 -5.89 10.44 0.47
C GLY A 76 -5.40 9.03 0.80
N THR A 77 -5.11 8.27 -0.24
CA THR A 77 -4.70 6.86 -0.17
C THR A 77 -3.28 6.70 -0.71
N LEU A 78 -2.43 5.99 0.03
CA LEU A 78 -1.08 5.62 -0.39
C LEU A 78 -1.01 4.14 -0.77
N THR A 79 -0.42 3.85 -1.93
CA THR A 79 -0.31 2.54 -2.58
C THR A 79 1.15 2.28 -2.97
N PHE A 80 1.79 1.27 -2.40
CA PHE A 80 3.19 0.91 -2.70
C PHE A 80 3.27 0.09 -4.00
N THR A 81 3.55 0.73 -5.13
CA THR A 81 3.62 0.03 -6.43
C THR A 81 4.83 -0.90 -6.55
N ASN A 82 5.92 -0.61 -5.82
CA ASN A 82 7.02 -1.54 -5.56
C ASN A 82 7.77 -1.14 -4.27
N ALA A 83 8.91 -1.78 -3.96
CA ALA A 83 9.70 -1.51 -2.75
C ALA A 83 10.39 -0.13 -2.70
N LYS A 84 10.47 0.57 -3.85
CA LYS A 84 11.05 1.90 -4.04
C LYS A 84 10.06 2.96 -4.52
N THR A 85 8.90 2.62 -5.08
CA THR A 85 7.94 3.61 -5.60
C THR A 85 6.57 3.47 -4.93
N ALA A 86 5.96 4.61 -4.59
CA ALA A 86 4.64 4.69 -3.97
C ALA A 86 3.79 5.77 -4.64
N ARG A 87 2.52 5.45 -4.91
CA ARG A 87 1.52 6.38 -5.44
C ARG A 87 0.63 6.88 -4.32
N PHE A 88 0.53 8.19 -4.17
CA PHE A 88 -0.54 8.85 -3.42
C PHE A 88 -1.66 9.26 -4.38
N THR A 89 -2.93 9.02 -4.01
CA THR A 89 -4.10 9.45 -4.79
C THR A 89 -5.15 10.06 -3.86
N SER A 90 -5.72 11.19 -4.26
CA SER A 90 -6.74 11.96 -3.54
C SER A 90 -7.71 12.63 -4.52
N ALA A 91 -8.74 13.31 -4.01
CA ALA A 91 -9.65 14.11 -4.82
C ALA A 91 -8.94 15.30 -5.53
N ALA A 92 -7.85 15.83 -4.96
CA ALA A 92 -7.06 16.92 -5.55
C ALA A 92 -6.08 16.45 -6.64
N GLY A 93 -5.83 15.14 -6.74
CA GLY A 93 -4.91 14.57 -7.73
C GLY A 93 -4.08 13.40 -7.21
N THR A 94 -3.08 13.02 -8.01
CA THR A 94 -2.18 11.88 -7.77
C THR A 94 -0.72 12.32 -7.84
N VAL A 95 0.12 11.80 -6.94
CA VAL A 95 1.56 12.07 -6.87
C VAL A 95 2.32 10.75 -6.76
N ILE A 96 3.38 10.59 -7.54
CA ILE A 96 4.29 9.44 -7.45
C ILE A 96 5.53 9.85 -6.67
N PHE A 97 5.88 9.05 -5.66
CA PHE A 97 7.03 9.25 -4.79
C PHE A 97 8.02 8.10 -4.95
N ASP A 98 9.30 8.41 -5.09
CA ASP A 98 10.40 7.44 -4.99
C ASP A 98 11.12 7.52 -3.65
N ARG A 99 11.48 6.34 -3.14
CA ARG A 99 12.12 6.13 -1.86
C ARG A 99 13.57 6.57 -1.91
N THR A 100 13.95 7.46 -1.00
CA THR A 100 15.35 7.78 -0.74
C THR A 100 15.88 6.99 0.46
N ASP A 101 17.19 7.11 0.69
CA ASP A 101 17.88 6.68 1.91
C ASP A 101 17.74 7.68 3.08
N ARG A 102 17.15 8.85 2.85
CA ARG A 102 17.09 9.94 3.83
C ARG A 102 16.16 9.60 5.00
N ALA A 103 16.77 9.47 6.19
CA ALA A 103 16.07 9.44 7.48
C ALA A 103 15.97 10.82 8.16
N ARG A 104 16.85 11.77 7.80
CA ARG A 104 16.81 13.17 8.28
C ARG A 104 15.80 13.98 7.46
N PRO A 105 15.08 14.95 8.06
CA PRO A 105 14.21 15.85 7.31
C PRO A 105 14.97 16.60 6.22
N PRO A 106 14.39 16.70 5.00
CA PRO A 106 14.82 17.68 4.00
C PRO A 106 14.34 19.08 4.41
N PHE A 107 14.84 20.11 3.73
CA PHE A 107 14.16 21.40 3.72
C PHE A 107 12.83 21.23 2.96
N ILE A 108 11.72 21.53 3.63
CA ILE A 108 10.35 21.41 3.06
C ILE A 108 9.76 22.80 2.76
N CYS A 109 10.19 23.81 3.53
CA CYS A 109 9.90 25.22 3.32
C CYS A 109 11.25 25.96 3.25
N SER A 110 11.43 26.85 2.28
CA SER A 110 12.64 27.64 2.04
C SER A 110 12.31 28.88 1.22
#